data_AF-A0A6H1JMH8-F1
#
_entry.id   AF-A0A6H1JMH8-F1
#
_cell.length_a   1.000
_cell.length_b   1.000
_cell.length_c   1.000
_cell.angle_alpha   90.00
_cell.angle_beta   90.00
_cell.angle_gamma   90.00
#
_symmetry.space_group_name_H-M   'P 1'
#
loop_
_entity.id
_entity.type
_entity.pdbx_description
1 polymer ?
#
loop_
_entity_poly.entity_id
_entity_poly.type
_entity_poly.pdbx_seq_one_letter_code
_entity_poly.pdbx_strand_id
1 'polypeptide(L)'
;MTADPTVPTDPLDPVRAALLHTAREEADQLIADARRDTLAVIAGARAQSEALLREARLQGEAQGARDAEAALAQARREARSELLRAKAQACDDLHRRVVDHVRNLRWEETYPAVHDRLAQRARRMLGSGATVADHPHGGVVGTAPGRATDLSLDAMAARALDRAGAEIESLWKT
;
A
#
# COMPACT_ATOMS: atom_id res chain seq x y z
N MET A 1 108.23 37.06 -0.16
CA MET A 1 107.15 36.12 0.21
C MET A 1 106.26 36.86 1.19
N THR A 2 105.32 37.65 0.65
CA THR A 2 103.88 37.30 0.60
C THR A 2 103.29 37.17 1.99
N ALA A 3 102.75 38.30 2.45
CA ALA A 3 101.79 38.37 3.54
C ALA A 3 100.50 37.65 3.11
N ASP A 4 99.89 36.94 4.06
CA ASP A 4 98.50 36.51 4.01
C ASP A 4 97.81 37.17 5.22
N PRO A 5 96.65 37.82 5.06
CA PRO A 5 96.08 38.68 6.09
C PRO A 5 95.41 37.82 7.17
N THR A 6 95.81 38.01 8.43
CA THR A 6 95.04 37.52 9.57
C THR A 6 93.70 38.24 9.62
N VAL A 7 92.65 37.54 9.17
CA VAL A 7 91.24 37.97 9.29
C VAL A 7 90.91 38.22 10.77
N PRO A 8 90.31 39.37 11.14
CA PRO A 8 89.94 39.62 12.52
C PRO A 8 88.80 38.69 12.94
N THR A 9 88.97 38.00 14.06
CA THR A 9 87.98 37.10 14.65
C THR A 9 86.86 37.92 15.31
N ASP A 10 85.60 37.72 14.90
CA ASP A 10 84.43 38.38 15.51
C ASP A 10 84.14 37.74 16.89
N PRO A 11 84.28 38.47 18.01
CA PRO A 11 84.05 37.92 19.36
C PRO A 11 82.58 37.57 19.62
N LEU A 12 81.64 38.01 18.76
CA LEU A 12 80.21 37.72 18.89
C LEU A 12 79.77 36.48 18.10
N ASP A 13 80.65 35.89 17.28
CA ASP A 13 80.33 34.69 16.48
C ASP A 13 79.77 33.52 17.33
N PRO A 14 80.30 33.19 18.52
CA PRO A 14 79.76 32.13 19.35
C PRO A 14 78.32 32.41 19.82
N VAL A 15 78.02 33.67 20.15
CA VAL A 15 76.69 34.09 20.59
C VAL A 15 75.71 34.03 19.42
N ARG A 16 76.12 34.50 18.23
CA ARG A 16 75.31 34.42 17.02
C ARG A 16 75.03 32.97 16.62
N ALA A 17 76.03 32.09 16.72
CA ALA A 17 75.89 30.67 16.45
C ALA A 17 74.91 30.00 17.43
N ALA A 18 74.99 30.33 18.73
CA ALA A 18 74.07 29.84 19.74
C ALA A 18 72.62 30.29 19.48
N LEU A 19 72.40 31.58 19.21
CA LEU A 19 71.06 32.10 18.89
C LEU A 19 70.47 31.47 17.63
N LEU A 20 71.29 31.28 16.59
CA LEU A 20 70.86 30.62 15.37
C LEU A 20 70.53 29.14 15.61
N HIS A 21 71.28 28.47 16.47
CA HIS A 21 71.01 27.09 16.85
C HIS A 21 69.68 26.97 17.59
N THR A 22 69.45 27.79 18.62
CA THR A 22 68.18 27.83 19.36
C THR A 22 67.00 28.17 18.45
N ALA A 23 67.13 29.18 17.57
CA ALA A 23 66.07 29.54 16.64
C ALA A 23 65.73 28.40 15.66
N ARG A 24 66.71 27.58 15.27
CA ARG A 24 66.47 26.38 14.44
C ARG A 24 65.74 25.30 15.22
N GLU A 25 66.14 25.03 16.45
CA GLU A 25 65.46 24.06 17.32
C GLU A 25 64.00 24.46 17.60
N GLU A 26 63.75 25.74 17.87
CA GLU A 26 62.40 26.28 18.05
C GLU A 26 61.55 26.14 16.78
N ALA A 27 62.12 26.43 15.61
CA ALA A 27 61.44 26.28 14.33
C ALA A 27 61.11 24.81 14.03
N ASP A 28 62.05 23.89 14.29
CA ASP A 28 61.85 22.45 14.09
C ASP A 28 60.76 21.92 15.02
N GLN A 29 60.74 22.39 16.28
CA GLN A 29 59.69 22.05 17.24
C GLN A 29 58.32 22.57 16.78
N LEU A 30 58.23 23.82 16.33
CA LEU A 30 56.98 24.41 15.82
C LEU A 30 56.45 23.64 14.61
N ILE A 31 57.32 23.23 13.69
CA ILE A 31 56.95 22.41 12.53
C ILE A 31 56.45 21.03 12.99
N ALA A 32 57.12 20.42 13.97
CA ALA A 32 56.71 19.13 14.52
C ALA A 32 55.33 19.21 15.19
N ASP A 33 55.06 20.27 15.95
CA ASP A 33 53.76 20.56 16.58
C ASP A 33 52.67 20.78 15.51
N ALA A 34 52.91 21.66 14.53
CA ALA A 34 51.95 21.91 13.45
C ALA A 34 51.62 20.65 12.64
N ARG A 35 52.61 19.75 12.44
CA ARG A 35 52.38 18.45 11.80
C ARG A 35 51.52 17.54 12.67
N ARG A 36 51.78 17.47 13.98
CA ARG A 36 50.94 16.69 14.92
C ARG A 36 49.50 17.19 14.93
N ASP A 37 49.30 18.50 15.02
CA ASP A 37 47.97 19.11 15.01
C ASP A 37 47.22 18.84 13.72
N THR A 38 47.91 18.99 12.56
CA THR A 38 47.32 18.68 11.26
C THR A 38 46.87 17.22 11.17
N LEU A 39 47.71 16.29 11.63
CA LEU A 39 47.36 14.87 11.65
C LEU A 39 46.19 14.57 12.59
N ALA A 40 46.12 15.23 13.74
CA ALA A 40 45.01 15.11 14.69
C ALA A 40 43.68 15.61 14.09
N VAL A 41 43.70 16.76 13.40
CA VAL A 41 42.52 17.30 12.70
C VAL A 41 42.04 16.34 11.61
N ILE A 42 42.95 15.80 10.79
CA ILE A 42 42.60 14.83 9.74
C ILE A 42 42.02 13.56 10.35
N ALA A 43 42.63 13.03 11.41
CA ALA A 43 42.13 11.85 12.10
C ALA A 43 40.73 12.08 12.69
N GLY A 44 40.50 13.24 13.31
CA GLY A 44 39.20 13.64 13.85
C GLY A 44 38.13 13.75 12.75
N ALA A 45 38.45 14.42 11.64
CA ALA A 45 37.54 14.56 10.50
C ALA A 45 37.17 13.20 9.87
N ARG A 46 38.13 12.27 9.76
CA ARG A 46 37.87 10.91 9.29
C ARG A 46 36.94 10.15 10.23
N ALA A 47 37.23 10.17 11.53
CA ALA A 47 36.41 9.48 12.52
C ALA A 47 34.96 10.02 12.55
N GLN A 48 34.78 11.35 12.45
CA GLN A 48 33.47 11.98 12.35
C GLN A 48 32.74 11.57 11.07
N SER A 49 33.44 11.56 9.93
CA SER A 49 32.85 11.16 8.64
C SER A 49 32.39 9.70 8.66
N GLU A 50 33.20 8.80 9.23
CA GLU A 50 32.82 7.40 9.41
C GLU A 50 31.62 7.23 10.34
N ALA A 51 31.54 8.01 11.42
CA ALA A 51 30.39 7.99 12.32
C ALA A 51 29.11 8.44 11.62
N LEU A 52 29.17 9.54 10.85
CA LEU A 52 28.05 10.03 10.06
C LEU A 52 27.59 9.02 9.00
N LEU A 53 28.53 8.36 8.32
CA LEU A 53 28.20 7.33 7.33
C LEU A 53 27.55 6.11 7.98
N ARG A 54 27.99 5.69 9.18
CA ARG A 54 27.35 4.60 9.92
C ARG A 54 25.92 4.97 10.33
N GLU A 55 25.74 6.16 10.88
CA GLU A 55 24.41 6.64 11.29
C GLU A 55 23.47 6.73 10.08
N ALA A 56 23.91 7.32 8.97
CA ALA A 56 23.13 7.43 7.75
C ALA A 56 22.73 6.05 7.19
N ARG A 57 23.60 5.03 7.31
CA ARG A 57 23.28 3.66 6.91
C ARG A 57 22.18 3.06 7.78
N LEU A 58 22.31 3.15 9.11
CA LEU A 58 21.31 2.62 10.04
C LEU A 58 19.93 3.29 9.83
N GLN A 59 19.92 4.62 9.65
CA GLN A 59 18.70 5.36 9.36
C GLN A 59 18.11 4.97 8.01
N GLY A 60 18.95 4.82 6.98
CA GLY A 60 18.53 4.38 5.65
C GLY A 60 17.93 2.98 5.65
N GLU A 61 18.55 2.03 6.37
CA GLU A 61 18.03 0.67 6.54
C GLU A 61 16.68 0.67 7.26
N ALA A 62 16.55 1.43 8.35
CA ALA A 62 15.30 1.53 9.09
C ALA A 62 14.18 2.19 8.25
N GLN A 63 14.51 3.23 7.47
CA GLN A 63 13.55 3.88 6.58
C GLN A 63 13.15 2.95 5.43
N GLY A 64 14.11 2.29 4.80
CA GLY A 64 13.85 1.34 3.72
C GLY A 64 12.97 0.18 4.16
N ALA A 65 13.14 -0.33 5.39
CA ALA A 65 12.26 -1.34 5.96
C ALA A 65 10.80 -0.85 6.06
N ARG A 66 10.58 0.36 6.56
CA ARG A 66 9.24 0.98 6.65
C ARG A 66 8.60 1.19 5.28
N ASP A 67 9.39 1.66 4.31
CA ASP A 67 8.91 1.89 2.95
C ASP A 67 8.52 0.57 2.27
N ALA A 68 9.31 -0.49 2.48
CA ALA A 68 9.00 -1.83 1.99
C ALA A 68 7.71 -2.39 2.63
N GLU A 69 7.54 -2.23 3.94
CA GLU A 69 6.31 -2.64 4.64
C GLU A 69 5.08 -1.88 4.12
N ALA A 70 5.21 -0.56 3.92
CA ALA A 70 4.14 0.27 3.37
C ALA A 70 3.77 -0.14 1.94
N ALA A 71 4.76 -0.41 1.09
CA ALA A 71 4.55 -0.88 -0.28
C ALA A 71 3.84 -2.24 -0.31
N LEU A 72 4.26 -3.19 0.52
CA LEU A 72 3.60 -4.50 0.64
C LEU A 72 2.16 -4.38 1.15
N ALA A 73 1.91 -3.51 2.13
CA ALA A 73 0.57 -3.26 2.63
C ALA A 73 -0.34 -2.65 1.55
N GLN A 74 0.19 -1.73 0.74
CA GLN A 74 -0.55 -1.14 -0.38
C GLN A 74 -0.87 -2.18 -1.46
N ALA A 75 0.12 -2.96 -1.91
CA ALA A 75 -0.08 -4.02 -2.90
C ALA A 75 -1.13 -5.04 -2.44
N ARG A 76 -1.13 -5.43 -1.16
CA ARG A 76 -2.16 -6.32 -0.59
C ARG A 76 -3.56 -5.71 -0.61
N ARG A 77 -3.68 -4.41 -0.30
CA ARG A 77 -4.97 -3.69 -0.37
C ARG A 77 -5.49 -3.63 -1.80
N GLU A 78 -4.63 -3.32 -2.75
CA GLU A 78 -4.98 -3.26 -4.18
C GLU A 78 -5.44 -4.62 -4.69
N ALA A 79 -4.68 -5.68 -4.43
CA ALA A 79 -5.05 -7.04 -4.81
C ALA A 79 -6.39 -7.47 -4.17
N ARG A 80 -6.62 -7.12 -2.89
CA ARG A 80 -7.90 -7.41 -2.23
C ARG A 80 -9.05 -6.62 -2.84
N SER A 81 -8.84 -5.34 -3.15
CA SER A 81 -9.85 -4.49 -3.79
C SER A 81 -10.22 -5.03 -5.17
N GLU A 82 -9.23 -5.41 -5.97
CA GLU A 82 -9.44 -6.00 -7.29
C GLU A 82 -10.24 -7.31 -7.22
N LEU A 83 -9.87 -8.20 -6.30
CA LEU A 83 -10.60 -9.44 -6.07
C LEU A 83 -12.05 -9.18 -5.65
N LEU A 84 -12.29 -8.26 -4.73
CA LEU A 84 -13.65 -7.92 -4.28
C LEU A 84 -14.48 -7.31 -5.41
N ARG A 85 -13.87 -6.44 -6.24
CA ARG A 85 -14.52 -5.87 -7.41
C ARG A 85 -14.90 -6.96 -8.41
N ALA A 86 -14.01 -7.91 -8.69
CA ALA A 86 -14.29 -9.04 -9.58
C ALA A 86 -15.42 -9.92 -9.04
N LYS A 87 -15.45 -10.18 -7.72
CA LYS A 87 -16.54 -10.93 -7.07
C LYS A 87 -17.88 -10.21 -7.16
N ALA A 88 -17.90 -8.90 -6.91
CA ALA A 88 -19.11 -8.09 -7.03
C ALA A 88 -19.64 -8.13 -8.48
N GLN A 89 -18.76 -7.92 -9.47
CA GLN A 89 -19.11 -8.02 -10.89
C GLN A 89 -19.69 -9.39 -11.26
N ALA A 90 -19.08 -10.48 -10.79
CA ALA A 90 -19.58 -11.83 -11.03
C ALA A 90 -20.97 -12.06 -10.39
N CYS A 91 -21.21 -11.52 -9.19
CA CYS A 91 -22.51 -11.60 -8.52
C CYS A 91 -23.58 -10.81 -9.28
N ASP A 92 -23.26 -9.58 -9.71
CA ASP A 92 -24.16 -8.74 -10.50
C ASP A 92 -24.50 -9.38 -11.85
N ASP A 93 -23.50 -9.97 -12.51
CA ASP A 93 -23.70 -10.69 -13.77
C ASP A 93 -24.57 -11.94 -13.60
N LEU A 94 -24.37 -12.70 -12.53
CA LEU A 94 -25.21 -13.85 -12.19
C LEU A 94 -26.65 -13.40 -11.93
N HIS A 95 -26.85 -12.36 -11.11
CA HIS A 95 -28.17 -11.79 -10.84
C HIS A 95 -28.88 -11.41 -12.12
N ARG A 96 -28.21 -10.65 -12.99
CA ARG A 96 -28.76 -10.19 -14.26
C ARG A 96 -29.16 -11.38 -15.15
N ARG A 97 -28.28 -12.35 -15.33
CA ARG A 97 -28.54 -13.54 -16.16
C ARG A 97 -29.72 -14.37 -15.64
N VAL A 98 -29.81 -14.57 -14.33
CA VAL A 98 -30.92 -15.32 -13.72
C VAL A 98 -32.22 -14.57 -13.88
N VAL A 99 -32.26 -13.27 -13.60
CA VAL A 99 -33.47 -12.44 -13.80
C VAL A 99 -33.91 -12.47 -15.26
N ASP A 100 -32.98 -12.25 -16.20
CA ASP A 100 -33.29 -12.28 -17.64
C ASP A 100 -33.80 -13.65 -18.09
N HIS A 101 -33.19 -14.73 -17.61
CA HIS A 101 -33.62 -16.09 -17.92
C HIS A 101 -35.03 -16.37 -17.38
N VAL A 102 -35.29 -16.06 -16.10
CA VAL A 102 -36.61 -16.26 -15.49
C VAL A 102 -37.66 -15.40 -16.20
N ARG A 103 -37.35 -14.15 -16.55
CA ARG A 103 -38.23 -13.29 -17.36
C ARG A 103 -38.59 -13.91 -18.70
N ASN A 104 -37.65 -14.60 -19.34
CA ASN A 104 -37.89 -15.24 -20.64
C ASN A 104 -38.84 -16.44 -20.56
N LEU A 105 -39.01 -17.04 -19.37
CA LEU A 105 -40.01 -18.10 -19.16
C LEU A 105 -41.43 -17.63 -19.53
N ARG A 106 -41.72 -16.33 -19.50
CA ARG A 106 -43.05 -15.80 -19.90
C ARG A 106 -43.43 -16.09 -21.34
N TRP A 107 -42.44 -16.39 -22.18
CA TRP A 107 -42.63 -16.71 -23.59
C TRP A 107 -42.68 -18.21 -23.86
N GLU A 108 -42.51 -19.04 -22.83
CA GLU A 108 -42.61 -20.49 -22.96
C GLU A 108 -44.08 -20.95 -22.96
N GLU A 109 -44.35 -22.04 -23.69
CA GLU A 109 -45.68 -22.64 -23.80
C GLU A 109 -46.26 -23.06 -22.43
N THR A 110 -45.39 -23.37 -21.46
CA THR A 110 -45.79 -23.79 -20.12
C THR A 110 -46.19 -22.62 -19.19
N TYR A 111 -45.89 -21.38 -19.58
CA TYR A 111 -46.06 -20.21 -18.73
C TYR A 111 -47.50 -19.95 -18.25
N PRO A 112 -48.57 -20.12 -19.07
CA PRO A 112 -49.93 -19.92 -18.60
C PRO A 112 -50.27 -20.79 -17.38
N ALA A 113 -49.82 -22.06 -17.37
CA ALA A 113 -50.03 -22.95 -16.23
C ALA A 113 -49.26 -22.51 -14.97
N VAL A 114 -48.08 -21.92 -15.14
CA VAL A 114 -47.30 -21.33 -14.04
C VAL A 114 -48.00 -20.09 -13.50
N HIS A 115 -48.45 -19.20 -14.39
CA HIS A 115 -49.18 -17.99 -14.03
C HIS A 115 -50.44 -18.28 -13.21
N ASP A 116 -51.27 -19.23 -13.64
CA ASP A 116 -52.47 -19.65 -12.92
C ASP A 116 -52.15 -20.14 -11.49
N ARG A 117 -51.06 -20.91 -11.35
CA ARG A 117 -50.59 -21.38 -10.03
C ARG A 117 -50.14 -20.22 -9.15
N LEU A 118 -49.46 -19.22 -9.70
CA LEU A 118 -49.05 -18.01 -8.98
C LEU A 118 -50.26 -17.18 -8.55
N ALA A 119 -51.24 -16.97 -9.42
CA ALA A 119 -52.49 -16.27 -9.10
C ALA A 119 -53.27 -17.00 -8.00
N GLN A 120 -53.37 -18.32 -8.08
CA GLN A 120 -54.01 -19.12 -7.04
C GLN A 120 -53.24 -19.05 -5.71
N ARG A 121 -51.90 -19.05 -5.76
CA ARG A 121 -51.06 -18.87 -4.57
C ARG A 121 -51.27 -17.49 -3.93
N ALA A 122 -51.34 -16.41 -4.71
CA ALA A 122 -51.62 -15.07 -4.20
C ALA A 122 -52.96 -15.02 -3.45
N ARG A 123 -54.03 -15.58 -4.04
CA ARG A 123 -55.35 -15.66 -3.40
C ARG A 123 -55.34 -16.51 -2.13
N ARG A 124 -54.60 -17.62 -2.10
CA ARG A 124 -54.44 -18.42 -0.86
C ARG A 124 -53.71 -17.65 0.24
N MET A 125 -52.73 -16.82 -0.11
CA MET A 125 -51.97 -16.04 0.87
C MET A 125 -52.78 -14.85 1.41
N LEU A 126 -53.52 -14.15 0.55
CA LEU A 126 -54.18 -12.89 0.89
C LEU A 126 -55.68 -13.05 1.23
N GLY A 127 -56.30 -14.16 0.84
CA GLY A 127 -57.74 -14.41 0.98
C GLY A 127 -58.50 -14.32 -0.34
N SER A 128 -59.75 -14.80 -0.36
CA SER A 128 -60.59 -14.86 -1.57
C SER A 128 -60.95 -13.49 -2.15
N GLY A 129 -60.92 -12.42 -1.36
CA GLY A 129 -61.15 -11.04 -1.79
C GLY A 129 -59.92 -10.32 -2.36
N ALA A 130 -58.80 -11.01 -2.56
CA ALA A 130 -57.58 -10.39 -3.05
C ALA A 130 -57.65 -10.08 -4.55
N THR A 131 -57.24 -8.87 -4.93
CA THR A 131 -57.04 -8.49 -6.32
C THR A 131 -55.67 -8.99 -6.77
N VAL A 132 -55.63 -9.67 -7.91
CA VAL A 132 -54.39 -10.18 -8.52
C VAL A 132 -54.21 -9.46 -9.85
N ALA A 133 -53.05 -8.81 -10.03
CA ALA A 133 -52.68 -8.12 -11.24
C ALA A 133 -51.42 -8.73 -11.86
N ASP A 134 -51.32 -8.67 -13.18
CA ASP A 134 -50.15 -9.14 -13.91
C ASP A 134 -48.99 -8.16 -13.73
N HIS A 135 -47.79 -8.71 -13.55
CA HIS A 135 -46.58 -7.90 -13.53
C HIS A 135 -46.02 -7.73 -14.95
N PRO A 136 -45.52 -6.54 -15.37
CA PRO A 136 -45.04 -6.29 -16.74
C PRO A 136 -43.93 -7.23 -17.22
N HIS A 137 -43.15 -7.79 -16.28
CA HIS A 137 -42.08 -8.74 -16.57
C HIS A 137 -42.46 -10.21 -16.30
N GLY A 138 -43.74 -10.48 -16.05
CA GLY A 138 -44.29 -11.79 -15.75
C GLY A 138 -44.46 -12.07 -14.26
N GLY A 139 -45.29 -13.08 -13.96
CA GLY A 139 -45.81 -13.37 -12.63
C GLY A 139 -46.95 -12.43 -12.24
N VAL A 140 -47.26 -12.37 -10.95
CA VAL A 140 -48.42 -11.62 -10.44
C VAL A 140 -48.11 -10.87 -9.15
N VAL A 141 -48.80 -9.75 -8.95
CA VAL A 141 -48.83 -9.03 -7.69
C VAL A 141 -50.23 -9.13 -7.10
N GLY A 142 -50.32 -9.62 -5.87
CA GLY A 142 -51.58 -9.71 -5.13
C GLY A 142 -51.71 -8.57 -4.12
N THR A 143 -52.90 -7.99 -4.00
CA THR A 143 -53.22 -6.97 -2.98
C THR A 143 -54.54 -7.28 -2.28
N ALA A 144 -54.60 -6.93 -0.99
CA ALA A 144 -55.79 -6.96 -0.13
C ALA A 144 -55.68 -5.81 0.89
N PRO A 145 -56.76 -5.42 1.59
CA PRO A 145 -56.69 -4.35 2.59
C PRO A 145 -55.57 -4.61 3.61
N GLY A 146 -54.57 -3.72 3.64
CA GLY A 146 -53.40 -3.80 4.54
C GLY A 146 -52.38 -4.91 4.23
N ARG A 147 -52.48 -5.62 3.09
CA ARG A 147 -51.59 -6.75 2.76
C ARG A 147 -51.27 -6.81 1.27
N ALA A 148 -50.04 -7.14 0.93
CA ALA A 148 -49.62 -7.39 -0.45
C ALA A 148 -48.69 -8.61 -0.53
N THR A 149 -48.67 -9.27 -1.67
CA THR A 149 -47.67 -10.30 -1.98
C THR A 149 -47.14 -10.08 -3.37
N ASP A 150 -45.82 -10.08 -3.49
CA ASP A 150 -45.13 -10.06 -4.78
C ASP A 150 -44.73 -11.49 -5.17
N LEU A 151 -45.35 -11.99 -6.23
CA LEU A 151 -45.06 -13.25 -6.91
C LEU A 151 -44.68 -12.98 -8.37
N SER A 152 -44.10 -11.81 -8.66
CA SER A 152 -43.45 -11.51 -9.93
C SER A 152 -42.27 -12.44 -10.17
N LEU A 153 -41.94 -12.67 -11.43
CA LEU A 153 -40.77 -13.45 -11.83
C LEU A 153 -39.46 -12.84 -11.27
N ASP A 154 -39.38 -11.51 -11.20
CA ASP A 154 -38.25 -10.78 -10.62
C ASP A 154 -38.10 -11.07 -9.11
N ALA A 155 -39.19 -10.98 -8.34
CA ALA A 155 -39.17 -11.28 -6.91
C ALA A 155 -38.87 -12.77 -6.63
N MET A 156 -39.34 -13.67 -7.50
CA MET A 156 -39.03 -15.09 -7.41
C MET A 156 -37.56 -15.40 -7.70
N ALA A 157 -36.98 -14.76 -8.71
CA ALA A 157 -35.56 -14.85 -9.04
C ALA A 157 -34.68 -14.34 -7.88
N ALA A 158 -35.00 -13.17 -7.33
CA ALA A 158 -34.29 -12.60 -6.18
C ALA A 158 -34.32 -13.55 -4.97
N ARG A 159 -35.50 -14.06 -4.59
CA ARG A 159 -35.63 -15.02 -3.47
C ARG A 159 -34.93 -16.36 -3.71
N ALA A 160 -34.75 -16.76 -4.97
CA ALA A 160 -33.99 -17.97 -5.29
C ALA A 160 -32.49 -17.72 -5.11
N LEU A 161 -32.00 -16.57 -5.56
CA LEU A 161 -30.61 -16.16 -5.40
C LEU A 161 -30.23 -15.93 -3.93
N ASP A 162 -31.10 -15.27 -3.15
CA ASP A 162 -30.90 -15.07 -1.72
C ASP A 162 -30.74 -16.40 -0.97
N ARG A 163 -31.56 -17.41 -1.31
CA ARG A 163 -31.48 -18.75 -0.72
C ARG A 163 -30.22 -19.49 -1.15
N ALA A 164 -29.77 -19.28 -2.39
CA ALA A 164 -28.53 -19.86 -2.89
C ALA A 164 -27.28 -19.10 -2.41
N GLY A 165 -27.42 -17.95 -1.73
CA GLY A 165 -26.31 -17.07 -1.37
C GLY A 165 -25.15 -17.77 -0.64
N ALA A 166 -25.46 -18.63 0.32
CA ALA A 166 -24.44 -19.38 1.07
C ALA A 166 -23.69 -20.41 0.18
N GLU A 167 -24.39 -21.03 -0.78
CA GLU A 167 -23.78 -21.96 -1.75
C GLU A 167 -22.93 -21.21 -2.76
N ILE A 168 -23.40 -20.05 -3.26
CA ILE A 168 -22.65 -19.17 -4.16
C ILE A 168 -21.38 -18.65 -3.47
N GLU A 169 -21.45 -18.27 -2.19
CA GLU A 169 -20.28 -17.87 -1.40
C GLU A 169 -19.27 -19.01 -1.24
N SER A 170 -19.73 -20.27 -1.16
CA SER A 170 -18.86 -21.43 -1.02
C SER A 170 -17.95 -21.66 -2.24
N LEU A 171 -18.36 -21.22 -3.43
CA LEU A 171 -17.56 -21.28 -4.66
C LEU A 171 -16.26 -20.48 -4.58
N TRP A 172 -16.17 -19.57 -3.62
CA TRP A 172 -15.01 -18.70 -3.41
C TRP A 172 -14.19 -19.05 -2.16
N LYS A 173 -14.58 -20.11 -1.44
CA LYS A 173 -13.81 -20.69 -0.34
C LYS A 173 -12.93 -21.80 -0.94
N THR A 174 -11.83 -21.40 -1.57
CA THR A 174 -10.77 -22.32 -2.01
C THR A 174 -9.59 -22.22 -1.06
#